data_AF-A0A9P6HB88-F1
#
_entry.id   AF-A0A9P6HB88-F1
#
_cell.length_a   1.000
_cell.length_b   1.000
_cell.length_c   1.000
_cell.angle_alpha   90.00
_cell.angle_beta   90.00
_cell.angle_gamma   90.00
#
_symmetry.space_group_name_H-M   'P 1'
#
loop_
_entity.id
_entity.type
_entity.pdbx_description
1 polymer ?
#
loop_
_entity_poly.entity_id
_entity_poly.type
_entity_poly.pdbx_seq_one_letter_code
_entity_poly.pdbx_strand_id
1 'polypeptide(L)'
;MNSSSPYFIQNISQGLVDPDQVIIRADAGGEGEVIYDSAISTVQGLWPATTAYNETLANGTTVVGPLNGYQYILIESVEPDDDISLEGWTDCKTFTNSTEQFYASPFFKAKEQQSSQFLQALAPYLGGRPAQFENMWNIYDYVEVQSVHNATFAGEIPPAFVQQARDLANWHEYYVFSSPDPNSINTVAVRTFVPSLTEYINRIANSSDPLKFAYTAASYKPFISLFNVTGVAEMNTTFAGVVDFAASVALEVRTSPSTGPFIRFNFKNGTNDLSYNTYGIMGSASGDVPIQTFIDTLSPIAIENLPQWCNLCGNNFSRGCQYLQEGNVNADTKGLRWGGSVSPVGAGFLGAGLTVFVVGISVMVGIALGVLRVGKARPVRRGSKASSGELELVGRAEKV
;
A
#
# COMPACT_ATOMS: atom_id res chain seq x y z
N MET A 1 -0.14 10.15 14.31
CA MET A 1 -0.37 11.57 13.96
C MET A 1 -0.63 12.49 15.16
N ASN A 2 -0.27 12.10 16.39
CA ASN A 2 -0.45 12.94 17.59
C ASN A 2 0.78 13.82 17.83
N SER A 3 0.60 15.14 17.98
CA SER A 3 1.68 16.11 18.22
C SER A 3 2.42 15.95 19.54
N SER A 4 1.85 15.21 20.49
CA SER A 4 2.52 14.83 21.74
C SER A 4 3.46 13.63 21.58
N SER A 5 3.46 12.96 20.42
CA SER A 5 4.35 11.84 20.15
C SER A 5 5.79 12.32 19.91
N PRO A 6 6.81 11.66 20.48
CA PRO A 6 8.21 11.94 20.13
C PRO A 6 8.55 11.58 18.67
N TYR A 7 7.68 10.82 17.99
CA TYR A 7 7.79 10.44 16.58
C TYR A 7 6.79 11.23 15.69
N PHE A 8 6.35 12.41 16.14
CA PHE A 8 5.42 13.21 15.36
C PHE A 8 6.05 13.64 14.02
N ILE A 9 5.35 13.36 12.91
CA ILE A 9 5.78 13.76 11.58
C ILE A 9 5.63 15.28 11.46
N GLN A 10 6.73 15.97 11.19
CA GLN A 10 6.74 17.42 11.12
C GLN A 10 5.80 17.92 10.02
N ASN A 11 4.99 18.93 10.34
CA ASN A 11 4.06 19.62 9.43
C ASN A 11 2.96 18.74 8.79
N ILE A 12 2.75 17.52 9.28
CA ILE A 12 1.57 16.75 8.86
C ILE A 12 0.30 17.33 9.50
N SER A 13 -0.78 17.33 8.74
CA SER A 13 -2.12 17.70 9.17
C SER A 13 -2.56 16.87 10.38
N GLN A 14 -3.21 17.55 11.33
CA GLN A 14 -3.69 16.95 12.58
C GLN A 14 -5.22 16.92 12.58
N GLY A 15 -5.78 15.81 13.06
CA GLY A 15 -7.21 15.61 13.12
C GLY A 15 -7.79 15.29 11.74
N LEU A 16 -7.74 16.23 10.81
CA LEU A 16 -8.18 16.04 9.42
C LEU A 16 -7.03 15.57 8.54
N VAL A 17 -7.29 14.59 7.68
CA VAL A 17 -6.36 14.19 6.62
C VAL A 17 -6.24 15.30 5.58
N ASP A 18 -5.01 15.69 5.27
CA ASP A 18 -4.69 16.48 4.08
C ASP A 18 -4.28 15.51 2.96
N PRO A 19 -5.10 15.35 1.91
CA PRO A 19 -4.83 14.40 0.83
C PRO A 19 -3.58 14.76 0.01
N ASP A 20 -3.10 16.00 0.04
CA ASP A 20 -1.84 16.38 -0.64
C ASP A 20 -0.59 15.91 0.14
N GLN A 21 -0.76 15.58 1.43
CA GLN A 21 0.32 15.17 2.32
C GLN A 21 0.48 13.66 2.43
N VAL A 22 -0.43 12.86 1.86
CA VAL A 22 -0.47 11.41 2.06
C VAL A 22 -0.59 10.64 0.76
N ILE A 23 0.09 9.51 0.67
CA ILE A 23 -0.13 8.48 -0.37
C ILE A 23 -0.39 7.16 0.34
N ILE A 24 -1.52 6.54 0.03
CA ILE A 24 -1.88 5.24 0.56
C ILE A 24 -2.12 4.28 -0.60
N ARG A 25 -1.41 3.16 -0.59
CA ARG A 25 -1.55 2.08 -1.58
C ARG A 25 -1.75 0.76 -0.86
N ALA A 26 -2.51 -0.14 -1.46
CA ALA A 26 -2.70 -1.48 -0.94
C ALA A 26 -2.65 -2.50 -2.07
N ASP A 27 -1.90 -3.56 -1.84
CA ASP A 27 -1.91 -4.75 -2.67
C ASP A 27 -3.33 -5.34 -2.73
N ALA A 28 -3.79 -5.64 -3.95
CA ALA A 28 -5.07 -6.29 -4.22
C ALA A 28 -4.90 -7.57 -5.06
N GLY A 29 -3.70 -8.15 -5.01
CA GLY A 29 -3.34 -9.35 -5.77
C GLY A 29 -3.79 -10.67 -5.14
N GLY A 30 -2.85 -11.62 -5.07
CA GLY A 30 -3.14 -13.04 -4.87
C GLY A 30 -3.76 -13.39 -3.52
N GLU A 31 -3.63 -12.50 -2.54
CA GLU A 31 -4.19 -12.64 -1.20
C GLU A 31 -5.65 -12.15 -1.08
N GLY A 32 -6.23 -11.62 -2.16
CA GLY A 32 -7.60 -11.08 -2.20
C GLY A 32 -7.73 -9.74 -1.45
N GLU A 33 -8.94 -9.41 -1.01
CA GLU A 33 -9.27 -8.08 -0.47
C GLU A 33 -8.68 -7.81 0.93
N VAL A 34 -8.08 -8.81 1.60
CA VAL A 34 -7.67 -8.71 3.01
C VAL A 34 -6.58 -7.66 3.28
N ILE A 35 -5.68 -7.43 2.31
CA ILE A 35 -4.63 -6.41 2.44
C ILE A 35 -5.25 -5.02 2.27
N TYR A 36 -6.19 -4.85 1.33
CA TYR A 36 -6.95 -3.63 1.15
C TYR A 36 -7.80 -3.28 2.39
N ASP A 37 -8.52 -4.27 2.95
CA ASP A 37 -9.29 -4.11 4.20
C ASP A 37 -8.39 -3.74 5.39
N SER A 38 -7.19 -4.31 5.44
CA SER A 38 -6.18 -3.96 6.46
C SER A 38 -5.68 -2.53 6.29
N ALA A 39 -5.54 -2.04 5.05
CA ALA A 39 -5.17 -0.67 4.77
C ALA A 39 -6.27 0.31 5.23
N ILE A 40 -7.55 0.00 4.94
CA ILE A 40 -8.71 0.76 5.44
C ILE A 40 -8.66 0.86 6.97
N SER A 41 -8.51 -0.29 7.63
CA SER A 41 -8.46 -0.37 9.10
C SER A 41 -7.31 0.46 9.69
N THR A 42 -6.14 0.40 9.04
CA THR A 42 -4.95 1.16 9.44
C THR A 42 -5.17 2.67 9.30
N VAL A 43 -5.67 3.14 8.16
CA VAL A 43 -5.88 4.59 7.95
C VAL A 43 -7.02 5.14 8.81
N GLN A 44 -8.04 4.33 9.11
CA GLN A 44 -9.07 4.67 10.09
C GLN A 44 -8.49 4.88 11.50
N GLY A 45 -7.50 4.08 11.88
CA GLY A 45 -6.77 4.26 13.15
C GLY A 45 -5.86 5.50 13.15
N LEU A 46 -5.24 5.83 12.01
CA LEU A 46 -4.36 6.99 11.88
C LEU A 46 -5.13 8.33 11.88
N TRP A 47 -6.29 8.34 11.24
CA TRP A 47 -7.21 9.50 11.14
C TRP A 47 -8.62 9.08 11.56
N PRO A 48 -8.90 9.05 12.87
CA PRO A 48 -10.20 8.63 13.37
C PRO A 48 -11.31 9.62 13.01
N ALA A 49 -12.56 9.18 13.17
CA ALA A 49 -13.73 10.04 12.97
C ALA A 49 -13.68 11.28 13.87
N THR A 50 -14.02 12.44 13.30
CA THR A 50 -14.03 13.72 14.01
C THR A 50 -15.08 14.65 13.44
N THR A 51 -15.81 15.36 14.29
CA THR A 51 -16.81 16.35 13.86
C THR A 51 -16.20 17.55 13.15
N ALA A 52 -14.87 17.69 13.17
CA ALA A 52 -14.15 18.66 12.35
C ALA A 52 -14.26 18.35 10.84
N TYR A 53 -14.55 17.10 10.46
CA TYR A 53 -14.82 16.72 9.09
C TYR A 53 -16.24 17.17 8.75
N ASN A 54 -16.37 18.44 8.40
CA ASN A 54 -17.63 19.10 8.16
C ASN A 54 -17.51 20.15 7.04
N GLU A 55 -18.66 20.58 6.52
CA GLU A 55 -18.76 21.66 5.55
C GLU A 55 -19.88 22.63 5.97
N THR A 56 -19.62 23.94 5.85
CA THR A 56 -20.66 24.95 6.06
C THR A 56 -21.30 25.32 4.74
N LEU A 57 -22.60 25.04 4.63
CA LEU A 57 -23.38 25.27 3.42
C LEU A 57 -23.74 26.75 3.25
N ALA A 58 -24.14 27.13 2.03
CA ALA A 58 -24.49 28.52 1.68
C ALA A 58 -25.66 29.11 2.50
N ASN A 59 -26.50 28.28 3.13
CA ASN A 59 -27.59 28.69 4.02
C ASN A 59 -27.13 28.90 5.49
N GLY A 60 -25.83 28.74 5.77
CA GLY A 60 -25.24 28.86 7.11
C GLY A 60 -25.34 27.60 7.98
N THR A 61 -25.91 26.49 7.49
CA THR A 61 -25.93 25.24 8.24
C THR A 61 -24.64 24.45 8.02
N THR A 62 -24.12 23.81 9.07
CA THR A 62 -22.95 22.92 8.99
C THR A 62 -23.41 21.47 8.89
N VAL A 63 -22.88 20.74 7.91
CA VAL A 63 -23.06 19.30 7.76
C VAL A 63 -21.77 18.61 8.15
N VAL A 64 -21.87 17.68 9.09
CA VAL A 64 -20.74 16.80 9.47
C VAL A 64 -20.77 15.58 8.57
N GLY A 65 -19.59 15.06 8.24
CA GLY A 65 -19.46 13.82 7.47
C GLY A 65 -20.20 12.64 8.14
N PRO A 66 -20.61 11.62 7.37
CA PRO A 66 -21.27 10.43 7.88
C PRO A 66 -20.52 9.76 9.04
N LEU A 67 -21.23 8.91 9.79
CA LEU A 67 -20.64 8.13 10.90
C LEU A 67 -19.89 9.00 11.93
N ASN A 68 -20.49 10.14 12.29
CA ASN A 68 -19.94 11.15 13.21
C ASN A 68 -18.60 11.74 12.75
N GLY A 69 -18.46 11.98 11.43
CA GLY A 69 -17.28 12.61 10.85
C GLY A 69 -16.19 11.62 10.46
N TYR A 70 -16.57 10.42 10.02
CA TYR A 70 -15.65 9.47 9.41
C TYR A 70 -14.99 10.09 8.16
N GLN A 71 -13.67 9.95 8.08
CA GLN A 71 -12.86 10.55 7.03
C GLN A 71 -12.60 9.51 5.92
N TYR A 72 -13.03 9.83 4.70
CA TYR A 72 -12.82 8.97 3.54
C TYR A 72 -11.45 9.26 2.94
N ILE A 73 -10.48 8.41 3.28
CA ILE A 73 -9.10 8.52 2.82
C ILE A 73 -8.96 7.71 1.54
N LEU A 74 -8.32 8.31 0.53
CA LEU A 74 -8.08 7.64 -0.75
C LEU A 74 -7.02 6.56 -0.57
N ILE A 75 -7.35 5.34 -0.97
CA ILE A 75 -6.45 4.19 -1.03
C ILE A 75 -6.42 3.73 -2.48
N GLU A 76 -5.24 3.76 -3.08
CA GLU A 76 -5.01 3.16 -4.39
C GLU A 76 -4.97 1.64 -4.23
N SER A 77 -5.89 0.94 -4.91
CA SER A 77 -5.81 -0.52 -5.09
C SER A 77 -4.76 -0.81 -6.14
N VAL A 78 -3.80 -1.67 -5.83
CA VAL A 78 -2.73 -2.07 -6.74
C VAL A 78 -3.04 -3.45 -7.27
N GLU A 79 -3.68 -3.49 -8.44
CA GLU A 79 -4.07 -4.73 -9.10
C GLU A 79 -2.89 -5.30 -9.90
N PRO A 80 -2.54 -6.59 -9.74
CA PRO A 80 -1.37 -7.18 -10.38
C PRO A 80 -1.42 -7.17 -11.91
N ASP A 81 -2.63 -7.14 -12.49
CA ASP A 81 -2.85 -7.09 -13.94
C ASP A 81 -2.47 -5.75 -14.57
N ASP A 82 -2.53 -4.68 -13.77
CA ASP A 82 -2.23 -3.32 -14.22
C ASP A 82 -0.86 -2.88 -13.68
N ASP A 83 -0.53 -3.18 -12.42
CA ASP A 83 0.73 -2.81 -11.75
C ASP A 83 1.52 -4.02 -11.26
N ILE A 84 2.80 -4.07 -11.60
CA ILE A 84 3.72 -5.09 -11.12
C ILE A 84 4.33 -4.77 -9.75
N SER A 85 4.12 -3.55 -9.22
CA SER A 85 4.93 -3.00 -8.12
C SER A 85 4.85 -3.82 -6.83
N LEU A 86 3.68 -4.36 -6.50
CA LEU A 86 3.46 -5.14 -5.27
C LEU A 86 3.39 -6.64 -5.49
N GLU A 87 3.29 -7.11 -6.73
CA GLU A 87 3.06 -8.51 -7.10
C GLU A 87 3.97 -8.94 -8.27
N GLY A 88 5.22 -8.47 -8.26
CA GLY A 88 6.18 -8.65 -9.35
C GLY A 88 6.63 -10.11 -9.59
N TRP A 89 6.33 -11.03 -8.68
CA TRP A 89 6.69 -12.45 -8.80
C TRP A 89 5.62 -13.30 -9.49
N THR A 90 4.36 -12.85 -9.52
CA THR A 90 3.27 -13.57 -10.17
C THR A 90 3.34 -13.40 -11.70
N ASP A 91 2.92 -14.41 -12.45
CA ASP A 91 3.07 -14.49 -13.91
C ASP A 91 4.50 -14.27 -14.44
N CYS A 92 5.51 -14.53 -13.59
CA CYS A 92 6.90 -14.38 -13.94
C CYS A 92 7.56 -15.75 -14.15
N LYS A 93 7.65 -16.20 -15.40
CA LYS A 93 8.22 -17.53 -15.74
C LYS A 93 9.65 -17.69 -15.24
N THR A 94 10.47 -16.65 -15.33
CA THR A 94 11.85 -16.68 -14.82
C THR A 94 11.90 -16.95 -13.31
N PHE A 95 10.96 -16.38 -12.53
CA PHE A 95 10.85 -16.60 -11.10
C PHE A 95 10.38 -18.03 -10.80
N THR A 96 9.36 -18.53 -11.51
CA THR A 96 8.89 -19.92 -11.41
C THR A 96 10.03 -20.91 -11.69
N ASN A 97 10.77 -20.72 -12.79
CA ASN A 97 11.90 -21.59 -13.13
C ASN A 97 13.00 -21.56 -12.06
N SER A 98 13.29 -20.40 -11.48
CA SER A 98 14.26 -20.28 -10.39
C SER A 98 13.81 -21.06 -9.15
N THR A 99 12.53 -20.99 -8.81
CA THR A 99 11.94 -21.75 -7.69
C THR A 99 12.00 -23.26 -7.94
N GLU A 100 11.69 -23.72 -9.15
CA GLU A 100 11.82 -25.13 -9.53
C GLU A 100 13.27 -25.62 -9.46
N GLN A 101 14.24 -24.79 -9.88
CA GLN A 101 15.67 -25.10 -9.75
C GLN A 101 16.11 -25.18 -8.29
N PHE A 102 15.59 -24.29 -7.44
CA PHE A 102 15.81 -24.35 -5.99
C PHE A 102 15.29 -25.66 -5.42
N TYR A 103 14.07 -26.09 -5.76
CA TYR A 103 13.51 -27.38 -5.32
C TYR A 103 14.31 -28.58 -5.80
N ALA A 104 14.88 -28.52 -7.01
CA ALA A 104 15.75 -29.56 -7.54
C ALA A 104 17.16 -29.57 -6.94
N SER A 105 17.55 -28.54 -6.17
CA SER A 105 18.91 -28.40 -5.66
C SER A 105 19.24 -29.39 -4.53
N PRO A 106 20.51 -29.83 -4.40
CA PRO A 106 20.94 -30.64 -3.26
C PRO A 106 20.69 -29.96 -1.91
N PHE A 107 20.76 -28.62 -1.87
CA PHE A 107 20.51 -27.82 -0.68
C PHE A 107 19.06 -27.96 -0.19
N PHE A 108 18.10 -27.83 -1.10
CA PHE A 108 16.68 -28.05 -0.79
C PHE A 108 16.41 -29.51 -0.42
N LYS A 109 16.89 -30.46 -1.23
CA LYS A 109 16.67 -31.90 -1.00
C LYS A 109 17.26 -32.39 0.34
N ALA A 110 18.36 -31.80 0.80
CA ALA A 110 18.87 -32.08 2.15
C ALA A 110 17.92 -31.60 3.25
N LYS A 111 17.36 -30.37 3.13
CA LYS A 111 16.42 -29.83 4.11
C LYS A 111 15.08 -30.58 4.08
N GLU A 112 14.61 -30.96 2.90
CA GLU A 112 13.45 -31.84 2.72
C GLU A 112 13.64 -33.17 3.46
N GLN A 113 14.78 -33.84 3.25
CA GLN A 113 15.08 -35.10 3.93
C GLN A 113 15.10 -34.94 5.45
N GLN A 114 15.73 -33.88 5.96
CA GLN A 114 15.76 -33.55 7.39
C GLN A 114 14.36 -33.30 7.97
N SER A 115 13.44 -32.79 7.17
CA SER A 115 12.09 -32.42 7.60
C SER A 115 11.05 -33.52 7.37
N SER A 116 11.43 -34.60 6.68
CA SER A 116 10.52 -35.68 6.26
C SER A 116 9.76 -36.33 7.41
N GLN A 117 10.43 -36.61 8.54
CA GLN A 117 9.79 -37.21 9.71
C GLN A 117 8.71 -36.28 10.30
N PHE A 118 8.97 -34.97 10.35
CA PHE A 118 8.01 -33.98 10.81
C PHE A 118 6.81 -33.90 9.85
N LEU A 119 7.04 -33.80 8.54
CA LEU A 119 5.96 -33.73 7.54
C LEU A 119 5.06 -34.97 7.56
N GLN A 120 5.64 -36.16 7.76
CA GLN A 120 4.88 -37.41 7.94
C GLN A 120 4.02 -37.37 9.21
N ALA A 121 4.55 -36.84 10.32
CA ALA A 121 3.81 -36.70 11.57
C ALA A 121 2.72 -35.62 11.51
N LEU A 122 2.92 -34.58 10.70
CA LEU A 122 1.98 -33.48 10.50
C LEU A 122 0.84 -33.85 9.55
N ALA A 123 1.08 -34.73 8.57
CA ALA A 123 0.12 -35.09 7.51
C ALA A 123 -1.32 -35.41 7.99
N PRO A 124 -1.55 -36.13 9.11
CA PRO A 124 -2.90 -36.40 9.62
C PRO A 124 -3.71 -35.13 9.96
N TYR A 125 -3.05 -34.03 10.30
CA TYR A 125 -3.69 -32.76 10.63
C TYR A 125 -4.03 -31.92 9.39
N LEU A 126 -3.48 -32.24 8.22
CA LEU A 126 -3.57 -31.38 7.03
C LEU A 126 -4.87 -31.54 6.23
N GLY A 127 -5.85 -32.32 6.71
CA GLY A 127 -7.14 -32.48 6.04
C GLY A 127 -7.04 -33.00 4.61
N GLY A 128 -6.04 -33.84 4.31
CA GLY A 128 -5.78 -34.40 2.98
C GLY A 128 -4.95 -33.53 2.05
N ARG A 129 -4.45 -32.36 2.51
CA ARG A 129 -3.53 -31.53 1.73
C ARG A 129 -2.16 -32.23 1.56
N PRO A 130 -1.44 -31.99 0.44
CA PRO A 130 -0.13 -32.61 0.22
C PRO A 130 0.92 -32.17 1.25
N ALA A 131 1.44 -33.12 2.02
CA ALA A 131 2.52 -32.90 3.00
C ALA A 131 3.93 -32.93 2.34
N GLN A 132 4.12 -32.18 1.26
CA GLN A 132 5.40 -32.08 0.54
C GLN A 132 6.16 -30.82 0.96
N PHE A 133 7.49 -30.87 0.96
CA PHE A 133 8.29 -29.74 1.43
C PHE A 133 8.21 -28.52 0.50
N GLU A 134 7.98 -28.73 -0.79
CA GLU A 134 7.69 -27.66 -1.77
C GLU A 134 6.39 -26.89 -1.45
N ASN A 135 5.51 -27.44 -0.60
CA ASN A 135 4.26 -26.81 -0.17
C ASN A 135 4.36 -26.20 1.24
N MET A 136 5.56 -26.04 1.80
CA MET A 136 5.71 -25.69 3.21
C MET A 136 5.02 -24.39 3.60
N TRP A 137 5.00 -23.38 2.73
CA TRP A 137 4.23 -22.15 2.98
C TRP A 137 2.72 -22.43 3.11
N ASN A 138 2.13 -23.15 2.15
CA ASN A 138 0.70 -23.54 2.18
C ASN A 138 0.36 -24.38 3.42
N ILE A 139 1.28 -25.25 3.83
CA ILE A 139 1.14 -26.09 5.01
C ILE A 139 1.13 -25.23 6.28
N TYR A 140 2.10 -24.32 6.42
CA TYR A 140 2.19 -23.41 7.56
C TYR A 140 0.96 -22.51 7.64
N ASP A 141 0.56 -21.86 6.54
CA ASP A 141 -0.61 -20.98 6.50
C ASP A 141 -1.87 -21.71 6.99
N TYR A 142 -2.12 -22.91 6.47
CA TYR A 142 -3.25 -23.72 6.92
C TYR A 142 -3.15 -24.08 8.41
N VAL A 143 -1.99 -24.54 8.88
CA VAL A 143 -1.77 -24.92 10.28
C VAL A 143 -1.96 -23.73 11.22
N GLU A 144 -1.43 -22.56 10.86
CA GLU A 144 -1.57 -21.32 11.63
C GLU A 144 -3.04 -20.89 11.71
N VAL A 145 -3.72 -20.79 10.57
CA VAL A 145 -5.13 -20.40 10.50
C VAL A 145 -6.01 -21.37 11.29
N GLN A 146 -5.80 -22.69 11.16
CA GLN A 146 -6.58 -23.66 11.94
C GLN A 146 -6.26 -23.58 13.44
N SER A 147 -5.02 -23.35 13.82
CA SER A 147 -4.63 -23.23 15.23
C SER A 147 -5.25 -21.99 15.89
N VAL A 148 -5.47 -20.91 15.12
CA VAL A 148 -6.08 -19.67 15.64
C VAL A 148 -7.60 -19.70 15.59
N HIS A 149 -8.20 -20.24 14.52
CA HIS A 149 -9.64 -20.10 14.25
C HIS A 149 -10.47 -21.37 14.47
N ASN A 150 -9.85 -22.53 14.68
CA ASN A 150 -10.54 -23.81 14.88
C ASN A 150 -10.18 -24.42 16.23
N ALA A 151 -11.07 -24.27 17.21
CA ALA A 151 -10.85 -24.74 18.58
C ALA A 151 -10.62 -26.25 18.68
N THR A 152 -11.24 -27.05 17.81
CA THR A 152 -11.02 -28.51 17.79
C THR A 152 -9.59 -28.81 17.33
N PHE A 153 -9.17 -28.22 16.21
CA PHE A 153 -7.82 -28.38 15.70
C PHE A 153 -6.77 -27.93 16.72
N ALA A 154 -6.97 -26.75 17.33
CA ALA A 154 -6.09 -26.19 18.34
C ALA A 154 -5.94 -27.08 19.60
N GLY A 155 -6.98 -27.84 19.93
CA GLY A 155 -6.94 -28.82 21.03
C GLY A 155 -6.26 -30.14 20.68
N GLU A 156 -6.12 -30.47 19.39
CA GLU A 156 -5.59 -31.74 18.90
C GLU A 156 -4.15 -31.65 18.41
N ILE A 157 -3.76 -30.54 17.77
CA ILE A 157 -2.42 -30.39 17.20
C ILE A 157 -1.34 -30.32 18.30
N PRO A 158 -0.21 -31.04 18.18
CA PRO A 158 0.89 -30.91 19.12
C PRO A 158 1.42 -29.46 19.16
N PRO A 159 1.64 -28.86 20.35
CA PRO A 159 2.02 -27.44 20.46
C PRO A 159 3.29 -27.06 19.68
N ALA A 160 4.25 -27.99 19.56
CA ALA A 160 5.49 -27.74 18.82
C ALA A 160 5.32 -27.74 17.30
N PHE A 161 4.23 -28.30 16.77
CA PHE A 161 4.06 -28.47 15.31
C PHE A 161 3.80 -27.14 14.60
N VAL A 162 3.08 -26.22 15.24
CA VAL A 162 2.84 -24.87 14.68
C VAL A 162 4.16 -24.14 14.49
N GLN A 163 5.01 -24.12 15.52
CA GLN A 163 6.32 -23.48 15.44
C GLN A 163 7.25 -24.20 14.45
N GLN A 164 7.27 -25.54 14.41
CA GLN A 164 8.09 -26.28 13.45
C GLN A 164 7.64 -26.03 12.01
N ALA A 165 6.34 -25.98 11.74
CA ALA A 165 5.81 -25.60 10.43
C ALA A 165 6.23 -24.18 10.05
N ARG A 166 6.13 -23.23 11.00
CA ARG A 166 6.57 -21.86 10.80
C ARG A 166 8.07 -21.77 10.48
N ASP A 167 8.93 -22.44 11.24
CA ASP A 167 10.38 -22.41 11.02
C ASP A 167 10.76 -22.94 9.63
N LEU A 168 10.07 -23.99 9.19
CA LEU A 168 10.27 -24.57 7.86
C LEU A 168 9.72 -23.67 6.75
N ALA A 169 8.58 -23.01 6.96
CA ALA A 169 8.04 -22.03 6.01
C ALA A 169 8.92 -20.79 5.93
N ASN A 170 9.44 -20.29 7.05
CA ASN A 170 10.41 -19.19 7.08
C ASN A 170 11.65 -19.54 6.26
N TRP A 171 12.23 -20.73 6.49
CA TRP A 171 13.36 -21.21 5.70
C TRP A 171 13.02 -21.28 4.21
N HIS A 172 11.87 -21.88 3.86
CA HIS A 172 11.42 -22.03 2.48
C HIS A 172 11.28 -20.66 1.79
N GLU A 173 10.46 -19.78 2.36
CA GLU A 173 10.14 -18.47 1.79
C GLU A 173 11.35 -17.56 1.74
N TYR A 174 12.25 -17.63 2.72
CA TYR A 174 13.49 -16.88 2.68
C TYR A 174 14.31 -17.24 1.44
N TYR A 175 14.52 -18.52 1.15
CA TYR A 175 15.31 -18.92 -0.03
C TYR A 175 14.58 -18.80 -1.36
N VAL A 176 13.25 -18.70 -1.36
CA VAL A 176 12.47 -18.37 -2.57
C VAL A 176 12.58 -16.88 -2.91
N PHE A 177 12.46 -15.99 -1.90
CA PHE A 177 12.36 -14.54 -2.07
C PHE A 177 13.65 -13.75 -1.73
N SER A 178 14.79 -14.42 -1.64
CA SER A 178 16.09 -13.78 -1.35
C SER A 178 17.22 -14.36 -2.20
N SER A 179 18.31 -13.59 -2.35
CA SER A 179 19.53 -14.06 -2.99
C SER A 179 20.74 -13.25 -2.53
N PRO A 180 21.95 -13.84 -2.48
CA PRO A 180 23.18 -13.07 -2.33
C PRO A 180 23.42 -12.09 -3.49
N ASP A 181 22.88 -12.35 -4.68
CA ASP A 181 22.86 -11.40 -5.78
C ASP A 181 21.57 -10.56 -5.72
N PRO A 182 21.64 -9.26 -5.39
CA PRO A 182 20.45 -8.43 -5.28
C PRO A 182 19.77 -8.18 -6.65
N ASN A 183 20.43 -8.49 -7.77
CA ASN A 183 19.84 -8.49 -9.12
C ASN A 183 19.21 -9.82 -9.53
N SER A 184 19.22 -10.83 -8.66
CA SER A 184 18.55 -12.11 -8.93
C SER A 184 17.05 -11.92 -9.16
N ILE A 185 16.43 -12.85 -9.86
CA ILE A 185 14.98 -12.90 -9.98
C ILE A 185 14.31 -13.20 -8.61
N ASN A 186 15.01 -13.85 -7.68
CA ASN A 186 14.48 -14.15 -6.35
C ASN A 186 14.17 -12.89 -5.52
N THR A 187 14.81 -11.75 -5.83
CA THR A 187 14.53 -10.47 -5.15
C THR A 187 13.50 -9.62 -5.88
N VAL A 188 12.77 -10.18 -6.87
CA VAL A 188 11.81 -9.43 -7.70
C VAL A 188 10.77 -8.67 -6.87
N ALA A 189 10.33 -9.23 -5.73
CA ALA A 189 9.33 -8.61 -4.86
C ALA A 189 9.74 -7.23 -4.32
N VAL A 190 11.02 -7.02 -3.98
CA VAL A 190 11.49 -5.67 -3.63
C VAL A 190 11.83 -4.86 -4.86
N ARG A 191 12.40 -5.48 -5.90
CA ARG A 191 12.88 -4.76 -7.10
C ARG A 191 11.77 -4.04 -7.87
N THR A 192 10.57 -4.59 -7.92
CA THR A 192 9.40 -3.92 -8.51
C THR A 192 8.81 -2.83 -7.60
N PHE A 193 9.08 -2.88 -6.29
CA PHE A 193 8.64 -1.87 -5.32
C PHE A 193 9.64 -0.70 -5.16
N VAL A 194 10.93 -0.90 -5.47
CA VAL A 194 11.98 0.13 -5.38
C VAL A 194 11.60 1.46 -6.07
N PRO A 195 11.00 1.50 -7.27
CA PRO A 195 10.61 2.76 -7.91
C PRO A 195 9.69 3.60 -7.01
N SER A 196 8.63 3.01 -6.45
CA SER A 196 7.73 3.70 -5.52
C SER A 196 8.45 4.13 -4.24
N LEU A 197 9.27 3.24 -3.67
CA LEU A 197 10.00 3.52 -2.44
C LEU A 197 10.96 4.71 -2.59
N THR A 198 11.74 4.74 -3.68
CA THR A 198 12.68 5.82 -3.96
C THR A 198 11.97 7.12 -4.31
N GLU A 199 10.83 7.07 -5.01
CA GLU A 199 9.98 8.24 -5.25
C GLU A 199 9.50 8.85 -3.92
N TYR A 200 8.91 8.05 -3.02
CA TYR A 200 8.38 8.56 -1.75
C TYR A 200 9.45 9.21 -0.89
N ILE A 201 10.63 8.57 -0.78
CA ILE A 201 11.75 9.13 -0.02
C ILE A 201 12.19 10.47 -0.60
N ASN A 202 12.35 10.56 -1.92
CA ASN A 202 12.78 11.80 -2.58
C ASN A 202 11.74 12.92 -2.42
N ARG A 203 10.44 12.58 -2.52
CA ARG A 203 9.35 13.55 -2.32
C ARG A 203 9.29 14.03 -0.87
N ILE A 204 9.32 13.13 0.11
CA ILE A 204 9.31 13.51 1.54
C ILE A 204 10.55 14.32 1.92
N ALA A 205 11.73 14.02 1.35
CA ALA A 205 12.96 14.77 1.56
C ALA A 205 12.95 16.17 0.90
N ASN A 206 12.14 16.37 -0.14
CA ASN A 206 11.99 17.65 -0.81
C ASN A 206 11.03 18.56 -0.03
N SER A 207 11.54 19.61 0.58
CA SER A 207 10.75 20.56 1.37
C SER A 207 9.66 21.31 0.58
N SER A 208 9.77 21.33 -0.76
CA SER A 208 8.76 21.94 -1.63
C SER A 208 7.64 20.98 -2.05
N ASP A 209 7.78 19.68 -1.77
CA ASP A 209 6.72 18.70 -2.01
C ASP A 209 5.83 18.58 -0.75
N PRO A 210 4.49 18.59 -0.90
CA PRO A 210 3.59 18.49 0.24
C PRO A 210 3.61 17.11 0.90
N LEU A 211 4.08 16.05 0.24
CA LEU A 211 4.07 14.68 0.80
C LEU A 211 4.80 14.61 2.14
N LYS A 212 4.16 14.02 3.15
CA LYS A 212 4.70 13.80 4.51
C LYS A 212 4.64 12.34 4.93
N PHE A 213 3.72 11.55 4.38
CA PHE A 213 3.53 10.16 4.75
C PHE A 213 3.13 9.32 3.53
N ALA A 214 3.88 8.25 3.29
CA ALA A 214 3.51 7.23 2.30
C ALA A 214 3.35 5.89 3.01
N TYR A 215 2.24 5.21 2.75
CA TYR A 215 1.93 3.91 3.31
C TYR A 215 1.56 2.94 2.18
N THR A 216 2.24 1.80 2.17
CA THR A 216 1.96 0.69 1.27
C THR A 216 1.63 -0.52 2.11
N ALA A 217 0.41 -1.04 1.99
CA ALA A 217 0.02 -2.33 2.53
C ALA A 217 0.38 -3.42 1.52
N ALA A 218 1.11 -4.44 1.95
CA ALA A 218 1.58 -5.53 1.09
C ALA A 218 1.73 -6.83 1.88
N SER A 219 1.89 -7.94 1.16
CA SER A 219 2.19 -9.25 1.74
C SER A 219 3.61 -9.33 2.32
N TYR A 220 3.99 -10.48 2.88
CA TYR A 220 5.30 -10.67 3.53
C TYR A 220 6.49 -10.69 2.56
N LYS A 221 6.26 -10.93 1.26
CA LYS A 221 7.35 -11.22 0.29
C LYS A 221 8.26 -9.99 0.05
N PRO A 222 7.72 -8.76 -0.13
CA PRO A 222 8.55 -7.56 -0.15
C PRO A 222 9.37 -7.35 1.13
N PHE A 223 8.89 -7.76 2.32
CA PHE A 223 9.67 -7.68 3.56
C PHE A 223 10.89 -8.59 3.49
N ILE A 224 10.74 -9.87 3.11
CA ILE A 224 11.86 -10.81 2.97
C ILE A 224 12.91 -10.27 2.01
N SER A 225 12.47 -9.85 0.82
CA SER A 225 13.41 -9.33 -0.18
C SER A 225 14.06 -8.03 0.27
N LEU A 226 13.32 -7.09 0.88
CA LEU A 226 13.89 -5.85 1.43
C LEU A 226 14.92 -6.14 2.52
N PHE A 227 14.62 -7.06 3.44
CA PHE A 227 15.52 -7.40 4.54
C PHE A 227 16.81 -8.07 4.05
N ASN A 228 16.72 -8.84 2.98
CA ASN A 228 17.87 -9.42 2.31
C ASN A 228 18.73 -8.34 1.63
N VAL A 229 18.17 -7.50 0.75
CA VAL A 229 18.96 -6.52 -0.01
C VAL A 229 19.52 -5.38 0.85
N THR A 230 18.91 -5.10 2.00
CA THR A 230 19.42 -4.13 2.97
C THR A 230 20.43 -4.73 3.95
N GLY A 231 20.64 -6.05 3.93
CA GLY A 231 21.56 -6.78 4.81
C GLY A 231 21.08 -6.95 6.27
N VAL A 232 19.88 -6.49 6.63
CA VAL A 232 19.38 -6.64 8.01
C VAL A 232 19.11 -8.11 8.37
N ALA A 233 18.71 -8.93 7.41
CA ALA A 233 18.54 -10.38 7.61
C ALA A 233 19.87 -11.12 7.86
N GLU A 234 20.99 -10.61 7.31
CA GLU A 234 22.32 -11.16 7.57
C GLU A 234 22.79 -10.79 8.98
N MET A 235 22.51 -9.55 9.42
CA MET A 235 22.87 -9.08 10.76
C MET A 235 22.01 -9.71 11.87
N ASN A 236 20.75 -10.02 11.58
CA ASN A 236 19.85 -10.68 12.50
C ASN A 236 18.92 -11.67 11.76
N THR A 237 19.15 -12.95 11.97
CA THR A 237 18.43 -14.04 11.29
C THR A 237 16.93 -14.10 11.64
N THR A 238 16.45 -13.38 12.65
CA THR A 238 15.00 -13.29 12.92
C THR A 238 14.22 -12.59 11.81
N PHE A 239 14.91 -11.84 10.94
CA PHE A 239 14.33 -11.20 9.75
C PHE A 239 14.28 -12.15 8.53
N ALA A 240 14.90 -13.33 8.62
CA ALA A 240 14.96 -14.31 7.53
C ALA A 240 13.70 -15.21 7.51
N GLY A 241 12.53 -14.63 7.24
CA GLY A 241 11.29 -15.39 7.19
C GLY A 241 10.02 -14.53 7.07
N VAL A 242 8.89 -15.20 7.21
CA VAL A 242 7.56 -14.59 7.15
C VAL A 242 7.35 -13.72 8.39
N VAL A 243 7.06 -12.44 8.15
CA VAL A 243 6.72 -11.47 9.21
C VAL A 243 5.37 -11.78 9.85
N ASP A 244 5.18 -11.36 11.10
CA ASP A 244 3.90 -11.53 11.80
C ASP A 244 2.79 -10.65 11.19
N PHE A 245 1.53 -11.04 11.39
CA PHE A 245 0.38 -10.23 10.97
C PHE A 245 0.45 -8.81 11.57
N ALA A 246 0.22 -7.81 10.71
CA ALA A 246 0.37 -6.38 11.00
C ALA A 246 1.81 -5.94 11.34
N ALA A 247 2.81 -6.65 10.82
CA ALA A 247 4.18 -6.16 10.82
C ALA A 247 4.34 -4.94 9.91
N SER A 248 5.29 -4.09 10.29
CA SER A 248 5.46 -2.78 9.65
C SER A 248 6.91 -2.33 9.71
N VAL A 249 7.43 -1.93 8.54
CA VAL A 249 8.68 -1.18 8.43
C VAL A 249 8.34 0.30 8.35
N ALA A 250 9.01 1.12 9.15
CA ALA A 250 8.96 2.57 9.06
C ALA A 250 10.34 3.09 8.64
N LEU A 251 10.41 3.68 7.45
CA LEU A 251 11.59 4.37 6.93
C LEU A 251 11.41 5.86 7.18
N GLU A 252 12.03 6.36 8.25
CA GLU A 252 11.89 7.77 8.63
C GLU A 252 12.91 8.62 7.89
N VAL A 253 12.43 9.56 7.07
CA VAL A 253 13.25 10.64 6.52
C VAL A 253 13.51 11.67 7.62
N ARG A 254 14.77 11.81 8.00
CA ARG A 254 15.21 12.69 9.10
C ARG A 254 16.28 13.64 8.61
N THR A 255 16.35 14.81 9.22
CA THR A 255 17.38 15.81 8.95
C THR A 255 18.13 16.13 10.24
N SER A 256 19.47 16.14 10.15
CA SER A 256 20.32 16.66 11.20
C SER A 256 21.11 17.84 10.64
N PRO A 257 21.17 18.99 11.36
CA PRO A 257 21.98 20.12 10.94
C PRO A 257 23.45 19.79 10.69
N SER A 258 23.99 18.74 11.32
CA SER A 258 25.40 18.36 11.24
C SER A 258 25.72 17.26 10.21
N THR A 259 24.77 16.38 9.88
CA THR A 259 25.02 15.18 9.06
C THR A 259 24.16 15.10 7.80
N GLY A 260 23.30 16.09 7.55
CA GLY A 260 22.42 16.11 6.39
C GLY A 260 21.21 15.18 6.53
N PRO A 261 20.53 14.83 5.42
CA PRO A 261 19.36 13.98 5.44
C PRO A 261 19.73 12.49 5.49
N PHE A 262 19.02 11.72 6.32
CA PHE A 262 19.22 10.29 6.49
C PHE A 262 17.88 9.55 6.61
N ILE A 263 17.91 8.25 6.31
CA ILE A 263 16.85 7.29 6.58
C ILE A 263 17.17 6.56 7.87
N ARG A 264 16.19 6.50 8.78
CA ARG A 264 16.19 5.56 9.90
C ARG A 264 15.31 4.36 9.56
N PHE A 265 15.84 3.16 9.71
CA PHE A 265 15.08 1.93 9.54
C PHE A 265 14.52 1.47 10.88
N ASN A 266 13.20 1.44 11.00
CA ASN A 266 12.49 0.89 12.15
C ASN A 266 11.62 -0.28 11.73
N PHE A 267 11.54 -1.30 12.57
CA PHE A 267 10.68 -2.47 12.35
C PHE A 267 9.91 -2.81 13.62
N LYS A 268 8.64 -3.17 13.43
CA LYS A 268 7.75 -3.74 14.45
C LYS A 268 7.16 -5.02 13.86
N ASN A 269 7.44 -6.15 14.49
CA ASN A 269 7.03 -7.46 13.95
C ASN A 269 5.64 -7.85 14.49
N GLY A 270 4.60 -7.29 13.90
CA GLY A 270 3.22 -7.65 14.17
C GLY A 270 2.59 -6.92 15.34
N THR A 271 1.36 -7.33 15.69
CA THR A 271 0.56 -6.68 16.76
C THR A 271 1.13 -6.93 18.17
N ASN A 272 1.81 -8.07 18.37
CA ASN A 272 2.35 -8.45 19.67
C ASN A 272 3.65 -7.72 20.02
N ASP A 273 4.36 -7.17 19.03
CA ASP A 273 5.50 -6.29 19.25
C ASP A 273 4.99 -4.88 19.59
N LEU A 274 5.22 -4.44 20.83
CA LEU A 274 4.61 -3.21 21.36
C LEU A 274 5.32 -1.94 20.90
N SER A 275 6.47 -2.02 20.24
CA SER A 275 7.28 -0.85 19.91
C SER A 275 8.03 -1.03 18.61
N TYR A 276 8.26 0.09 17.92
CA TYR A 276 9.19 0.12 16.79
C TYR A 276 10.63 0.09 17.31
N ASN A 277 11.41 -0.86 16.81
CA ASN A 277 12.82 -1.00 17.12
C ASN A 277 13.67 -0.53 15.94
N THR A 278 14.74 0.22 16.23
CA THR A 278 15.67 0.71 15.19
C THR A 278 16.71 -0.36 14.89
N TYR A 279 16.92 -0.65 13.60
CA TYR A 279 17.93 -1.62 13.15
C TYR A 279 18.91 -0.98 12.17
N GLY A 280 20.15 -1.44 12.24
CA GLY A 280 21.15 -1.15 11.20
C GLY A 280 20.73 -1.72 9.86
N ILE A 281 21.01 -0.99 8.79
CA ILE A 281 20.91 -1.47 7.40
C ILE A 281 22.15 -1.02 6.63
N MET A 282 22.46 -1.73 5.53
CA MET A 282 23.55 -1.36 4.60
C MET A 282 24.91 -1.22 5.29
N GLY A 283 25.18 -2.07 6.28
CA GLY A 283 26.42 -2.05 7.07
C GLY A 283 26.52 -0.95 8.12
N SER A 284 25.47 -0.12 8.30
CA SER A 284 25.43 0.90 9.36
C SER A 284 25.08 0.29 10.72
N ALA A 285 25.92 0.55 11.73
CA ALA A 285 25.66 0.12 13.11
C ALA A 285 24.75 1.08 13.90
N SER A 286 24.54 2.32 13.42
CA SER A 286 23.79 3.37 14.14
C SER A 286 22.29 3.37 13.84
N GLY A 287 21.83 2.57 12.87
CA GLY A 287 20.43 2.55 12.40
C GLY A 287 20.05 3.67 11.44
N ASP A 288 20.92 4.66 11.27
CA ASP A 288 20.77 5.76 10.31
C ASP A 288 21.68 5.55 9.10
N VAL A 289 21.17 5.80 7.91
CA VAL A 289 21.91 5.73 6.64
C VAL A 289 21.66 7.01 5.83
N PRO A 290 22.68 7.67 5.25
CA PRO A 290 22.45 8.82 4.37
C PRO A 290 21.45 8.48 3.26
N ILE A 291 20.51 9.38 2.95
CA ILE A 291 19.50 9.12 1.91
C ILE A 291 20.16 8.69 0.60
N GLN A 292 21.26 9.35 0.22
CA GLN A 292 21.97 9.01 -1.01
C GLN A 292 22.51 7.58 -1.01
N THR A 293 23.07 7.10 0.11
CA THR A 293 23.51 5.70 0.24
C THR A 293 22.34 4.73 0.09
N PHE A 294 21.17 5.06 0.64
CA PHE A 294 19.97 4.24 0.49
C PHE A 294 19.52 4.16 -0.98
N ILE A 295 19.47 5.31 -1.67
CA ILE A 295 19.10 5.39 -3.09
C ILE A 295 20.12 4.68 -3.98
N ASP A 296 21.42 4.93 -3.78
CA ASP A 296 22.51 4.32 -4.56
C ASP A 296 22.57 2.79 -4.39
N THR A 297 22.07 2.27 -3.26
CA THR A 297 21.98 0.83 -3.02
C THR A 297 20.79 0.19 -3.72
N LEU A 298 19.62 0.84 -3.70
CA LEU A 298 18.37 0.23 -4.20
C LEU A 298 18.07 0.56 -5.66
N SER A 299 18.32 1.79 -6.12
CA SER A 299 18.01 2.20 -7.50
C SER A 299 18.66 1.30 -8.57
N PRO A 300 19.91 0.81 -8.43
CA PRO A 300 20.50 -0.06 -9.44
C PRO A 300 19.80 -1.40 -9.64
N ILE A 301 19.06 -1.90 -8.66
CA ILE A 301 18.35 -3.19 -8.74
C ILE A 301 16.90 -3.03 -9.20
N ALA A 302 16.42 -1.80 -9.33
CA ALA A 302 15.03 -1.49 -9.66
C ALA A 302 14.59 -2.12 -10.99
N ILE A 303 13.34 -2.57 -11.00
CA ILE A 303 12.61 -2.87 -12.23
C ILE A 303 11.70 -1.67 -12.47
N GLU A 304 12.15 -0.77 -13.34
CA GLU A 304 11.61 0.59 -13.47
C GLU A 304 10.25 0.66 -14.16
N ASN A 305 9.93 -0.35 -14.97
CA ASN A 305 8.72 -0.33 -15.79
C ASN A 305 8.32 -1.73 -16.28
N LEU A 306 7.10 -1.81 -16.77
CA LEU A 306 6.50 -3.02 -17.33
C LEU A 306 7.35 -3.65 -18.46
N PRO A 307 7.87 -2.92 -19.47
CA PRO A 307 8.75 -3.53 -20.48
C PRO A 307 9.98 -4.24 -19.91
N GLN A 308 10.65 -3.64 -18.92
CA GLN A 308 11.78 -4.28 -18.25
C GLN A 308 11.34 -5.57 -17.54
N TRP A 309 10.20 -5.55 -16.85
CA TRP A 309 9.64 -6.72 -16.18
C TRP A 309 9.25 -7.83 -17.17
N CYS A 310 8.52 -7.51 -18.24
CA CYS A 310 8.12 -8.48 -19.26
C CYS A 310 9.34 -9.21 -19.85
N ASN A 311 10.39 -8.45 -20.17
CA ASN A 311 11.64 -9.01 -20.68
C ASN A 311 12.35 -9.90 -19.65
N LEU A 312 12.46 -9.43 -18.41
CA LEU A 312 13.09 -10.19 -17.31
C LEU A 312 12.35 -11.49 -17.02
N CYS A 313 11.02 -11.44 -17.01
CA CYS A 313 10.14 -12.55 -16.69
C CYS A 313 9.84 -13.48 -17.86
N GLY A 314 10.25 -13.11 -19.08
CA GLY A 314 9.88 -13.84 -20.29
C GLY A 314 8.37 -13.91 -20.51
N ASN A 315 7.65 -12.86 -20.11
CA ASN A 315 6.20 -12.76 -20.25
C ASN A 315 5.84 -12.03 -21.55
N ASN A 316 5.02 -12.68 -22.37
CA ASN A 316 4.62 -12.20 -23.69
C ASN A 316 3.10 -12.00 -23.83
N PHE A 317 2.32 -12.26 -22.77
CA PHE A 317 0.87 -12.42 -22.91
C PHE A 317 0.07 -11.63 -21.86
N SER A 318 0.39 -11.77 -20.57
CA SER A 318 -0.40 -11.11 -19.51
C SER A 318 0.12 -9.72 -19.15
N ARG A 319 -0.63 -8.99 -18.32
CA ARG A 319 -0.23 -7.70 -17.71
C ARG A 319 0.22 -6.64 -18.70
N GLY A 320 -0.38 -6.64 -19.89
CA GLY A 320 -0.02 -5.72 -20.98
C GLY A 320 1.25 -6.08 -21.76
N CYS A 321 1.99 -7.14 -21.42
CA CYS A 321 3.19 -7.56 -22.15
C CYS A 321 2.90 -7.91 -23.63
N GLN A 322 1.70 -8.40 -23.94
CA GLN A 322 1.27 -8.69 -25.32
C GLN A 322 1.31 -7.45 -26.22
N TYR A 323 0.96 -6.27 -25.69
CA TYR A 323 0.91 -5.03 -26.46
C TYR A 323 2.30 -4.44 -26.73
N LEU A 324 3.31 -4.87 -25.97
CA LEU A 324 4.70 -4.41 -26.13
C LEU A 324 5.41 -5.14 -27.29
N GLN A 325 4.92 -6.31 -27.70
CA GLN A 325 5.53 -7.11 -28.78
C GLN A 325 5.07 -6.71 -30.19
N GLU A 326 3.90 -6.09 -30.31
CA GLU A 326 3.28 -5.73 -31.60
C GLU A 326 3.88 -4.46 -32.25
N GLY A 327 4.83 -3.81 -31.59
CA GLY A 327 5.75 -2.86 -32.22
C GLY A 327 5.10 -1.70 -32.97
N ASN A 328 4.20 -0.93 -32.36
CA ASN A 328 3.94 0.45 -32.80
C ASN A 328 3.16 1.33 -31.80
N VAL A 329 3.69 1.48 -30.60
CA VAL A 329 3.38 2.69 -29.83
C VAL A 329 4.70 3.33 -29.45
N ASN A 330 5.00 4.46 -30.09
CA ASN A 330 5.67 5.56 -29.39
C ASN A 330 4.72 5.98 -28.26
N ALA A 331 4.56 5.13 -27.25
CA ALA A 331 4.01 5.55 -25.99
C ALA A 331 5.06 6.51 -25.46
N ASP A 332 4.72 7.79 -25.44
CA ASP A 332 5.44 8.78 -24.68
C ASP A 332 5.52 8.23 -23.25
N THR A 333 6.65 7.60 -22.91
CA THR A 333 6.90 6.86 -21.67
C THR A 333 6.94 7.77 -20.45
N LYS A 334 6.56 9.04 -20.63
CA LYS A 334 6.33 10.03 -19.59
C LYS A 334 4.92 9.94 -18.97
N GLY A 335 4.01 9.12 -19.52
CA GLY A 335 2.62 9.01 -19.07
C GLY A 335 2.27 7.81 -18.17
N LEU A 336 3.13 6.80 -18.05
CA LEU A 336 2.93 5.61 -17.20
C LEU A 336 3.80 5.69 -15.94
N ARG A 337 3.89 6.88 -15.33
CA ARG A 337 4.26 6.99 -13.93
C ARG A 337 3.05 6.58 -13.09
N TRP A 338 3.13 5.38 -12.54
CA TRP A 338 2.24 4.89 -11.50
C TRP A 338 2.44 5.76 -10.25
N GLY A 339 1.68 6.85 -10.16
CA GLY A 339 1.88 7.91 -9.16
C GLY A 339 1.25 9.26 -9.49
N GLY A 340 0.39 9.35 -10.52
CA GLY A 340 -0.40 10.54 -10.75
C GLY A 340 -1.43 10.72 -9.64
N SER A 341 -1.15 11.60 -8.68
CA SER A 341 -2.12 12.06 -7.68
C SER A 341 -3.40 12.52 -8.38
N VAL A 342 -4.50 11.82 -8.17
CA VAL A 342 -5.82 12.34 -8.52
C VAL A 342 -6.06 13.52 -7.59
N SER A 343 -6.15 14.73 -8.17
CA SER A 343 -6.45 15.93 -7.40
C SER A 343 -7.72 15.70 -6.55
N PRO A 344 -7.68 15.98 -5.23
CA PRO A 344 -8.82 15.80 -4.32
C PRO A 344 -10.06 16.58 -4.76
N VAL A 345 -9.85 17.68 -5.49
CA VAL A 345 -10.90 18.50 -6.06
C VAL A 345 -11.72 17.71 -7.09
N GLY A 346 -11.13 16.75 -7.81
CA GLY A 346 -11.81 15.94 -8.83
C GLY A 346 -12.67 14.79 -8.30
N ALA A 347 -12.32 14.20 -7.15
CA ALA A 347 -13.07 13.06 -6.59
C ALA A 347 -14.46 13.48 -6.06
N GLY A 348 -14.60 14.71 -5.55
CA GLY A 348 -15.89 15.26 -5.11
C GLY A 348 -16.88 15.56 -6.25
N PHE A 349 -16.39 15.92 -7.44
CA PHE A 349 -17.27 16.26 -8.57
C PHE A 349 -17.83 15.05 -9.33
N LEU A 350 -17.16 13.89 -9.28
CA LEU A 350 -17.68 12.67 -9.89
C LEU A 350 -18.91 12.12 -9.14
N GLY A 351 -18.92 12.20 -7.81
CA GLY A 351 -20.08 11.83 -7.00
C GLY A 351 -21.28 12.75 -7.20
N ALA A 352 -21.06 14.07 -7.27
CA ALA A 352 -22.12 15.04 -7.50
C ALA A 352 -22.68 14.95 -8.94
N GLY A 353 -21.82 14.80 -9.95
CA GLY A 353 -22.23 14.69 -11.35
C GLY A 353 -23.05 13.43 -11.63
N LEU A 354 -22.63 12.27 -11.10
CA LEU A 354 -23.37 11.02 -11.25
C LEU A 354 -24.71 11.06 -10.52
N THR A 355 -24.76 11.65 -9.33
CA THR A 355 -26.01 11.80 -8.58
C THR A 355 -27.01 12.68 -9.33
N VAL A 356 -26.58 13.82 -9.87
CA VAL A 356 -27.45 14.68 -10.69
C VAL A 356 -27.92 13.96 -11.95
N PHE A 357 -27.06 13.17 -12.59
CA PHE A 357 -27.41 12.40 -13.78
C PHE A 357 -28.46 11.32 -13.47
N VAL A 358 -28.27 10.52 -12.43
CA VAL A 358 -29.19 9.44 -12.02
C VAL A 358 -30.53 10.00 -11.53
N VAL A 359 -30.52 11.08 -10.74
CA VAL A 359 -31.74 11.78 -10.31
C VAL A 359 -32.46 12.38 -11.51
N GLY A 360 -31.72 12.98 -12.45
CA GLY A 360 -32.26 13.50 -13.70
C GLY A 360 -32.98 12.43 -14.52
N ILE A 361 -32.36 11.27 -14.71
CA ILE A 361 -32.97 10.12 -15.40
C ILE A 361 -34.21 9.64 -14.66
N SER A 362 -34.14 9.52 -13.33
CA SER A 362 -35.25 9.03 -12.51
C SER A 362 -36.47 9.97 -12.55
N VAL A 363 -36.23 11.29 -12.56
CA VAL A 363 -37.29 12.30 -12.74
C VAL A 363 -37.88 12.23 -14.16
N MET A 364 -37.05 12.09 -15.19
CA MET A 364 -37.50 11.95 -16.58
C MET A 364 -38.35 10.70 -16.78
N VAL A 365 -37.93 9.56 -16.22
CA VAL A 365 -38.69 8.30 -16.24
C VAL A 365 -40.00 8.44 -15.46
N GLY A 366 -39.97 9.10 -14.29
CA GLY A 366 -41.18 9.37 -13.51
C GLY A 366 -42.20 10.25 -14.24
N ILE A 367 -41.76 11.23 -15.04
CA ILE A 367 -42.63 12.03 -15.90
C ILE A 367 -43.18 11.18 -17.06
N ALA A 368 -42.35 10.38 -17.72
CA ALA A 368 -42.75 9.53 -18.85
C ALA A 368 -43.77 8.44 -18.44
N LEU A 369 -43.61 7.86 -17.25
CA LEU A 369 -44.53 6.87 -16.69
C LEU A 369 -45.78 7.51 -16.04
N GLY A 370 -45.92 8.84 -16.08
CA GLY A 370 -47.07 9.56 -15.53
C GLY A 370 -47.15 9.59 -14.00
N VAL A 371 -46.07 9.17 -13.32
CA VAL A 371 -45.95 9.12 -11.85
C VAL A 371 -45.60 10.51 -11.29
N LEU A 372 -44.93 11.36 -12.07
CA LEU A 372 -44.61 12.75 -11.74
C LEU A 372 -45.33 13.73 -12.68
N ARG A 373 -45.96 14.76 -12.11
CA ARG A 373 -46.61 15.85 -12.87
C ARG A 373 -45.84 17.15 -12.69
N VAL A 374 -45.39 17.74 -13.79
CA VAL A 374 -44.72 19.05 -13.79
C VAL A 374 -45.77 20.15 -13.58
N GLY A 375 -45.78 20.77 -12.41
CA GLY A 375 -46.60 21.94 -12.13
C GLY A 375 -46.04 23.21 -12.77
N LYS A 376 -46.90 24.10 -13.30
CA LYS A 376 -46.48 25.42 -13.78
C LYS A 376 -46.07 26.31 -12.60
N ALA A 377 -44.79 26.66 -12.51
CA ALA A 377 -44.33 27.71 -11.61
C ALA A 377 -44.92 29.07 -12.03
N ARG A 378 -45.47 29.82 -11.06
CA ARG A 378 -45.94 31.20 -11.28
C ARG A 378 -44.73 32.14 -11.43
N PRO A 379 -44.75 33.10 -12.37
CA PRO A 379 -43.62 34.00 -12.58
C PRO A 379 -43.45 34.96 -11.41
N VAL A 380 -42.26 34.94 -10.80
CA VAL A 380 -41.83 35.95 -9.82
C VAL A 380 -41.42 37.21 -10.59
N ARG A 381 -42.05 38.34 -10.24
CA ARG A 381 -41.87 39.65 -10.87
C ARG A 381 -40.52 40.23 -10.45
N ARG A 382 -39.53 40.20 -11.34
CA ARG A 382 -38.20 40.82 -11.14
C ARG A 382 -38.31 42.33 -11.40
N GLY A 383 -38.18 43.14 -10.35
CA GLY A 383 -38.09 44.61 -10.46
C GLY A 383 -36.72 45.02 -11.00
N SER A 384 -36.72 45.66 -12.17
CA SER A 384 -35.56 46.33 -12.75
C SER A 384 -35.39 47.70 -12.09
N LYS A 385 -34.22 47.97 -11.52
CA LYS A 385 -33.66 49.32 -11.38
C LYS A 385 -32.19 49.27 -11.80
N ALA A 386 -31.95 49.63 -13.05
CA ALA A 386 -30.69 50.21 -13.48
C ALA A 386 -30.92 51.72 -13.57
N SER A 387 -30.14 52.50 -12.82
CA SER A 387 -29.96 53.93 -13.05
C SER A 387 -28.48 54.22 -12.95
N SER A 388 -27.88 54.48 -14.11
CA SER A 388 -26.64 55.25 -14.22
C SER A 388 -26.91 56.68 -13.69
N GLY A 389 -25.93 57.28 -13.04
CA GLY A 389 -26.06 58.62 -12.45
C GLY A 389 -24.81 59.02 -11.68
N GLU A 390 -23.83 59.52 -12.43
CA GLU A 390 -22.87 60.60 -12.17
C GLU A 390 -22.48 60.99 -10.72
N LEU A 391 -21.16 61.14 -10.54
CA LEU A 391 -20.50 61.83 -9.42
C LEU A 391 -21.07 63.24 -9.20
N GLU A 392 -21.43 63.58 -7.96
CA GLU A 392 -21.18 64.92 -7.44
C GLU A 392 -20.86 64.87 -5.92
N LEU A 393 -19.71 65.46 -5.58
CA LEU A 393 -19.24 65.74 -4.22
C LEU A 393 -20.01 66.92 -3.63
N VAL A 394 -20.53 66.79 -2.41
CA VAL A 394 -20.65 67.77 -1.28
C VAL A 394 -21.46 67.01 -0.23
N GLY A 395 -21.01 66.70 1.00
CA GLY A 395 -20.45 67.58 2.01
C GLY A 395 -21.47 67.76 3.15
N ARG A 396 -21.06 67.34 4.37
CA ARG A 396 -21.53 67.81 5.69
C ARG A 396 -22.63 67.00 6.43
N ALA A 397 -22.20 66.41 7.55
CA ALA A 397 -22.77 66.31 8.92
C ALA A 397 -24.28 66.59 9.12
N GLU A 398 -25.04 65.84 9.92
CA GLU A 398 -24.97 65.65 11.39
C GLU A 398 -25.95 64.56 11.88
N LYS A 399 -25.67 63.94 13.05
CA LYS A 399 -26.53 63.41 14.15
C LYS A 399 -27.95 62.92 13.82
N VAL A 400 -28.42 61.75 14.28
CA VAL A 400 -28.41 61.16 15.64
C VAL A 400 -28.30 59.64 15.54
#